data_AF-A7RN50-F1
#
_entry.id   AF-A7RN50-F1
#
_cell.length_a   1.000
_cell.length_b   1.000
_cell.length_c   1.000
_cell.angle_alpha   90.00
_cell.angle_beta   90.00
_cell.angle_gamma   90.00
#
_symmetry.space_group_name_H-M   'P 1'
#
loop_
_entity.id
_entity.type
_entity.pdbx_description
1 polymer ?
#
loop_
_entity_poly.entity_id
_entity_poly.type
_entity_poly.pdbx_seq_one_letter_code
_entity_poly.pdbx_strand_id
1 'polypeptide(L)'
;EEPPPKRLEPFKKRDFTLDELKEYDGLKSPYVLMAVNGKVFDVTRGKDFYGPGGPYSNFAGHDASRGLATFSLGPEAIKDEYDDLSDLNGMQQDSLREWEQQFDEKYDLVGRLLKPGEKHQQYETEEETEEEDGKGGKKDN
;
A
#
# COMPACT_ATOMS: atom_id res chain seq x y z
N GLU A 1 -23.10 26.45 0.34
CA GLU A 1 -22.24 25.41 -0.23
C GLU A 1 -21.32 24.89 0.86
N GLU A 2 -21.25 23.59 1.04
CA GLU A 2 -20.16 22.99 1.82
C GLU A 2 -18.87 23.11 1.00
N PRO A 3 -17.72 23.38 1.64
CA PRO A 3 -16.45 23.39 0.93
C PRO A 3 -16.23 22.00 0.29
N PRO A 4 -15.59 21.94 -0.89
CA PRO A 4 -15.25 20.66 -1.49
C PRO A 4 -14.45 19.83 -0.48
N PRO A 5 -14.66 18.50 -0.41
CA PRO A 5 -13.97 17.66 0.56
C PRO A 5 -12.47 17.88 0.41
N LYS A 6 -11.81 18.20 1.53
CA LYS A 6 -10.35 18.37 1.54
C LYS A 6 -9.72 17.07 1.03
N ARG A 7 -8.97 17.17 -0.06
CA ARG A 7 -8.19 16.04 -0.59
C ARG A 7 -7.22 15.60 0.51
N LEU A 8 -7.19 14.30 0.81
CA LEU A 8 -6.27 13.74 1.79
C LEU A 8 -4.83 13.98 1.33
N GLU A 9 -3.95 14.26 2.29
CA GLU A 9 -2.51 14.34 2.06
C GLU A 9 -1.98 13.01 1.52
N PRO A 10 -0.96 13.00 0.64
CA PRO A 10 -0.31 11.78 0.22
C PRO A 10 0.16 10.94 1.42
N PHE A 11 -0.03 9.62 1.35
CA PHE A 11 0.38 8.74 2.44
C PHE A 11 1.91 8.64 2.51
N LYS A 12 2.47 8.77 3.72
CA LYS A 12 3.93 8.69 3.93
C LYS A 12 4.44 7.26 3.76
N LYS A 13 5.47 7.07 2.94
CA LYS A 13 6.07 5.76 2.69
C LYS A 13 6.59 5.12 3.99
N ARG A 14 6.21 3.87 4.26
CA ARG A 14 6.70 3.04 5.37
C ARG A 14 6.44 1.56 5.14
N ASP A 15 7.16 0.68 5.83
CA ASP A 15 6.83 -0.74 5.85
C ASP A 15 5.60 -1.01 6.75
N PHE A 16 4.91 -2.12 6.49
CA PHE A 16 3.72 -2.54 7.23
C PHE A 16 3.82 -4.01 7.64
N THR A 17 3.41 -4.31 8.87
CA THR A 17 2.95 -5.66 9.20
C THR A 17 1.50 -5.85 8.74
N LEU A 18 1.01 -7.08 8.70
CA LEU A 18 -0.41 -7.34 8.41
C LEU A 18 -1.35 -6.64 9.40
N ASP A 19 -1.03 -6.69 10.69
CA ASP A 19 -1.86 -6.06 11.73
C ASP A 19 -1.87 -4.54 11.60
N GLU A 20 -0.75 -3.94 11.21
CA GLU A 20 -0.69 -2.50 10.92
C GLU A 20 -1.48 -2.15 9.65
N LEU A 21 -1.45 -3.01 8.62
CA LEU A 21 -2.16 -2.78 7.37
C LEU A 21 -3.69 -2.80 7.56
N LYS A 22 -4.21 -3.66 8.46
CA LYS A 22 -5.63 -3.77 8.84
C LYS A 22 -6.25 -2.49 9.41
N GLU A 23 -5.44 -1.50 9.77
CA GLU A 23 -5.92 -0.19 10.24
C GLU A 23 -6.34 0.74 9.09
N TYR A 24 -6.02 0.38 7.84
CA TYR A 24 -6.25 1.22 6.66
C TYR A 24 -7.28 0.59 5.71
N ASP A 25 -8.47 0.32 6.25
CA ASP A 25 -9.62 -0.30 5.57
C ASP A 25 -10.65 0.72 5.02
N GLY A 26 -10.40 2.02 5.19
CA GLY A 26 -11.35 3.08 4.85
C GLY A 26 -12.48 3.31 5.86
N LEU A 27 -12.56 2.52 6.94
CA LEU A 27 -13.46 2.68 8.10
C LEU A 27 -12.72 3.26 9.30
N LYS A 28 -11.65 2.60 9.75
CA LYS A 28 -10.81 3.03 10.89
C LYS A 28 -9.92 4.21 10.53
N SER A 29 -9.55 4.27 9.26
CA SER A 29 -8.73 5.32 8.65
C SER A 29 -9.44 5.89 7.44
N PRO A 30 -9.25 7.19 7.11
CA PRO A 30 -9.74 7.72 5.84
C PRO A 30 -9.05 7.10 4.62
N TYR A 31 -7.84 6.55 4.80
CA TYR A 31 -7.07 5.87 3.77
C TYR A 31 -7.51 4.41 3.59
N VAL A 32 -7.38 3.92 2.36
CA VAL A 32 -7.52 2.51 2.02
C VAL A 32 -6.18 2.03 1.47
N LEU A 33 -5.52 1.13 2.19
CA LEU A 33 -4.27 0.50 1.74
C LEU A 33 -4.50 -0.97 1.41
N MET A 34 -3.73 -1.50 0.47
CA MET A 34 -3.81 -2.90 0.07
C MET A 34 -2.43 -3.42 -0.32
N ALA A 35 -2.09 -4.63 0.10
CA ALA A 35 -0.86 -5.28 -0.35
C ALA A 35 -1.11 -6.14 -1.60
N VAL A 36 -0.17 -6.07 -2.55
CA VAL A 36 -0.14 -6.88 -3.76
C VAL A 36 1.32 -7.30 -3.99
N ASN A 37 1.56 -8.61 -4.00
CA ASN A 37 2.86 -9.24 -4.12
C ASN A 37 3.94 -8.66 -3.20
N GLY A 38 3.60 -8.43 -1.92
CA GLY A 38 4.51 -7.87 -0.92
C GLY A 38 4.74 -6.35 -1.01
N LYS A 39 4.14 -5.66 -1.98
CA LYS A 39 4.12 -4.20 -2.08
C LYS A 39 2.82 -3.64 -1.51
N VAL A 40 2.86 -2.52 -0.80
CA VAL A 40 1.68 -1.87 -0.22
C VAL A 40 1.36 -0.61 -1.01
N PHE A 41 0.11 -0.51 -1.48
CA PHE A 41 -0.38 0.58 -2.32
C PHE A 41 -1.44 1.40 -1.61
N ASP A 42 -1.43 2.71 -1.82
CA ASP A 42 -2.54 3.60 -1.46
C ASP A 42 -3.60 3.59 -2.56
N VAL A 43 -4.69 2.87 -2.27
CA VAL A 43 -5.85 2.71 -3.16
C VAL A 43 -7.00 3.63 -2.76
N THR A 44 -6.76 4.65 -1.94
CA THR A 44 -7.78 5.60 -1.46
C THR A 44 -8.48 6.33 -2.61
N ARG A 45 -7.78 6.59 -3.71
CA ARG A 45 -8.40 7.14 -4.95
C ARG A 45 -9.41 6.20 -5.60
N GLY A 46 -9.34 4.90 -5.28
CA GLY A 46 -10.28 3.85 -5.69
C GLY A 46 -11.26 3.46 -4.57
N LYS A 47 -11.58 4.35 -3.62
CA LYS A 47 -12.45 4.04 -2.47
C LYS A 47 -13.83 3.50 -2.85
N ASP A 48 -14.36 3.83 -4.03
CA ASP A 48 -15.63 3.26 -4.52
C ASP A 48 -15.54 1.75 -4.80
N PHE A 49 -14.33 1.22 -5.02
CA PHE A 49 -14.06 -0.18 -5.28
C PHE A 49 -13.62 -0.94 -4.02
N TYR A 50 -12.63 -0.39 -3.32
CA TYR A 50 -11.97 -1.06 -2.18
C TYR A 50 -12.43 -0.53 -0.84
N GLY A 51 -13.08 0.63 -0.79
CA GLY A 51 -13.59 1.18 0.45
C GLY A 51 -14.90 0.50 0.89
N PRO A 52 -15.45 0.92 2.04
CA PRO A 52 -16.60 0.27 2.64
C PRO A 52 -17.82 0.26 1.71
N GLY A 53 -18.39 -0.93 1.49
CA GLY A 53 -19.52 -1.13 0.58
C GLY A 53 -19.13 -1.31 -0.90
N GLY A 54 -17.84 -1.18 -1.24
CA GLY A 54 -17.32 -1.46 -2.58
C GLY A 54 -17.25 -2.97 -2.88
N PRO A 55 -17.26 -3.37 -4.16
CA PRO A 55 -17.23 -4.77 -4.59
C PRO A 55 -15.96 -5.52 -4.19
N TYR A 56 -14.86 -4.81 -3.91
CA TYR A 56 -13.55 -5.37 -3.53
C TYR A 56 -13.14 -4.94 -2.12
N SER A 57 -14.13 -4.57 -1.29
CA SER A 57 -13.91 -4.11 0.09
C SER A 57 -13.30 -5.17 1.01
N ASN A 58 -13.39 -6.45 0.64
CA ASN A 58 -12.73 -7.55 1.35
C ASN A 58 -11.19 -7.44 1.32
N PHE A 59 -10.62 -6.72 0.36
CA PHE A 59 -9.17 -6.53 0.27
C PHE A 59 -8.66 -5.28 1.02
N ALA A 60 -9.55 -4.43 1.51
CA ALA A 60 -9.18 -3.22 2.23
C ALA A 60 -8.38 -3.54 3.50
N GLY A 61 -7.16 -3.02 3.61
CA GLY A 61 -6.28 -3.29 4.75
C GLY A 61 -5.70 -4.72 4.78
N HIS A 62 -5.74 -5.46 3.67
CA HIS A 62 -5.28 -6.84 3.59
C HIS A 62 -4.25 -7.06 2.48
N ASP A 63 -3.62 -8.24 2.51
CA ASP A 63 -2.88 -8.77 1.37
C ASP A 63 -3.85 -9.42 0.38
N ALA A 64 -4.00 -8.79 -0.78
CA ALA A 64 -4.89 -9.22 -1.86
C ALA A 64 -4.23 -10.20 -2.83
N SER A 65 -2.95 -10.52 -2.65
CA SER A 65 -2.15 -11.24 -3.63
C SER A 65 -2.78 -12.56 -4.08
N ARG A 66 -3.23 -13.40 -3.13
CA ARG A 66 -3.87 -14.67 -3.46
C ARG A 66 -5.19 -14.47 -4.18
N GLY A 67 -6.02 -13.54 -3.71
CA GLY A 67 -7.30 -13.23 -4.35
C GLY A 67 -7.14 -12.79 -5.80
N LEU A 68 -6.17 -11.92 -6.07
CA LEU A 68 -5.84 -11.45 -7.41
C LEU A 68 -5.26 -12.57 -8.30
N ALA A 69 -4.33 -13.36 -7.76
CA ALA A 69 -3.71 -14.47 -8.49
C ALA A 69 -4.72 -15.58 -8.86
N THR A 70 -5.73 -15.78 -8.02
CA THR A 70 -6.74 -16.85 -8.18
C THR A 70 -8.07 -16.36 -8.72
N PHE A 71 -8.23 -15.05 -8.94
CA PHE A 71 -9.49 -14.39 -9.29
C PHE A 71 -10.64 -14.70 -8.32
N SER A 72 -10.34 -14.76 -7.01
CA SER A 72 -11.31 -15.04 -5.97
C SER A 72 -11.51 -13.86 -5.01
N LEU A 73 -12.75 -13.69 -4.56
CA LEU A 73 -13.14 -12.80 -3.45
C LEU A 73 -13.61 -13.60 -2.21
N GLY A 74 -13.45 -14.93 -2.25
CA GLY A 74 -13.89 -15.83 -1.18
C GLY A 74 -13.02 -15.71 0.08
N PRO A 75 -13.45 -16.35 1.19
CA PRO A 75 -12.70 -16.35 2.44
C PRO A 75 -11.25 -16.87 2.31
N GLU A 76 -10.99 -17.74 1.34
CA GLU A 76 -9.66 -18.28 1.04
C GLU A 76 -8.72 -17.27 0.37
N ALA A 77 -9.25 -16.18 -0.16
CA ALA A 77 -8.49 -15.12 -0.82
C ALA A 77 -7.77 -14.20 0.18
N ILE A 78 -8.19 -14.20 1.45
CA ILE A 78 -7.66 -13.36 2.53
C ILE A 78 -7.20 -14.25 3.68
N LYS A 79 -5.99 -13.99 4.17
CA LYS A 79 -5.47 -14.61 5.38
C LYS A 79 -5.18 -13.54 6.42
N ASP A 80 -5.42 -13.89 7.68
CA ASP A 80 -5.08 -13.04 8.82
C ASP A 80 -3.58 -13.05 9.13
N GLU A 81 -2.88 -14.09 8.68
CA GLU A 81 -1.44 -14.29 8.80
C GLU A 81 -0.75 -14.17 7.43
N TYR A 82 0.59 -14.09 7.46
CA TYR A 82 1.39 -13.95 6.25
C TYR A 82 1.11 -15.11 5.28
N ASP A 83 0.76 -14.78 4.04
CA ASP A 83 0.42 -15.75 3.03
C ASP A 83 1.65 -16.12 2.18
N ASP A 84 2.18 -17.32 2.38
CA ASP A 84 3.17 -17.86 1.45
C ASP A 84 2.48 -18.28 0.14
N LEU A 85 2.88 -17.64 -0.95
CA LEU A 85 2.34 -17.82 -2.31
C LEU A 85 3.18 -18.80 -3.14
N SER A 86 4.12 -19.52 -2.52
CA SER A 86 4.93 -20.55 -3.17
C SER A 86 4.11 -21.72 -3.72
N ASP A 87 2.85 -21.87 -3.29
CA ASP A 87 1.89 -22.86 -3.75
C ASP A 87 1.15 -22.48 -5.06
N LEU A 88 1.27 -21.23 -5.50
CA LEU A 88 0.66 -20.78 -6.76
C LEU A 88 1.33 -21.43 -7.97
N ASN A 89 0.52 -21.84 -8.94
CA ASN A 89 1.01 -22.36 -10.21
C ASN A 89 1.52 -21.23 -11.14
N GLY A 90 2.13 -21.61 -12.28
CA GLY A 90 2.72 -20.66 -13.23
C GLY A 90 1.74 -19.58 -13.72
N MET A 91 0.50 -19.96 -14.08
CA MET A 91 -0.51 -19.01 -14.56
C MET A 91 -0.97 -18.04 -13.47
N GLN A 92 -1.09 -18.53 -12.23
CA GLN A 92 -1.45 -17.70 -11.08
C GLN A 92 -0.33 -16.73 -10.73
N GLN A 93 0.93 -17.18 -10.82
CA GLN A 93 2.12 -16.35 -10.64
C GLN A 93 2.24 -15.27 -11.73
N ASP A 94 1.95 -15.60 -13.00
CA ASP A 94 1.88 -14.63 -14.09
C ASP A 94 0.78 -13.59 -13.83
N SER A 95 -0.43 -14.05 -13.47
CA SER A 95 -1.56 -13.17 -13.15
C SER A 95 -1.24 -12.22 -12.00
N LEU A 96 -0.56 -12.70 -10.95
CA LEU A 96 -0.14 -11.87 -9.82
C LEU A 96 0.83 -10.76 -10.25
N ARG A 97 1.81 -11.07 -11.11
CA ARG A 97 2.76 -10.09 -11.64
C ARG A 97 2.07 -9.04 -12.50
N GLU A 98 1.11 -9.46 -13.33
CA GLU A 98 0.32 -8.53 -14.14
C GLU A 98 -0.50 -7.58 -13.28
N TRP A 99 -1.11 -8.08 -12.20
CA TRP A 99 -1.81 -7.24 -11.23
C TRP A 99 -0.86 -6.29 -10.52
N GLU A 100 0.28 -6.76 -10.01
CA GLU A 100 1.30 -5.90 -9.40
C GLU A 100 1.69 -4.74 -10.32
N GLN A 101 1.94 -5.01 -11.61
CA GLN A 101 2.29 -3.98 -12.59
C GLN A 101 1.15 -2.96 -12.79
N GLN A 102 -0.10 -3.41 -12.89
CA GLN A 102 -1.25 -2.51 -13.00
C GLN A 102 -1.40 -1.62 -11.75
N PHE A 103 -1.06 -2.15 -10.57
CA PHE A 103 -1.10 -1.38 -9.33
C PHE A 103 0.04 -0.36 -9.25
N ASP A 104 1.26 -0.73 -9.65
CA ASP A 104 2.40 0.20 -9.77
C ASP A 104 2.10 1.37 -10.73
N GLU A 105 1.37 1.13 -11.81
CA GLU A 105 1.01 2.18 -12.78
C GLU A 105 -0.14 3.09 -12.28
N LYS A 106 -1.07 2.55 -11.49
CA LYS A 106 -2.32 3.22 -11.14
C LYS A 106 -2.32 3.89 -9.76
N TYR A 107 -1.61 3.31 -8.81
CA TYR A 107 -1.65 3.71 -7.40
C TYR A 107 -0.27 4.03 -6.86
N ASP A 108 -0.23 4.77 -5.77
CA ASP A 108 1.03 5.18 -5.16
C ASP A 108 1.57 4.01 -4.32
N LEU A 109 2.79 3.57 -4.61
CA LEU A 109 3.51 2.61 -3.78
C LEU A 109 3.92 3.28 -2.47
N VAL A 110 3.35 2.85 -1.35
CA VAL A 110 3.57 3.44 -0.02
C VAL A 110 4.42 2.57 0.89
N GLY A 111 4.86 1.40 0.43
CA GLY A 111 5.82 0.59 1.17
C GLY A 111 5.78 -0.88 0.83
N ARG A 112 6.21 -1.71 1.78
CA ARG A 112 6.20 -3.17 1.64
C ARG A 112 5.46 -3.81 2.79
N LEU A 113 4.91 -4.98 2.50
CA LEU A 113 4.36 -5.87 3.50
C LEU A 113 5.49 -6.74 4.03
N LEU A 114 5.75 -6.65 5.33
CA LEU A 114 6.82 -7.36 6.00
C LEU A 114 6.49 -8.85 6.15
N LYS A 115 7.48 -9.69 5.86
CA LYS A 115 7.43 -11.11 6.19
C LYS A 115 7.62 -11.32 7.69
N PRO A 116 7.17 -12.46 8.25
CA PRO A 116 7.42 -12.78 9.65
C PRO A 116 8.90 -12.69 10.00
N GLY A 117 9.24 -11.83 10.96
CA GLY A 117 10.61 -11.61 11.44
C GLY A 117 11.41 -10.51 10.72
N GLU A 118 10.87 -9.92 9.66
CA GLU A 118 11.47 -8.72 9.06
C GLU A 118 11.22 -7.50 9.95
N LYS A 119 12.19 -6.57 9.93
CA LYS A 119 12.08 -5.29 10.65
C LYS A 119 11.75 -4.18 9.67
N HIS A 120 10.98 -3.20 10.11
CA HIS A 120 10.76 -1.97 9.36
C HIS A 120 12.10 -1.32 8.99
N GLN A 121 12.21 -0.91 7.74
CA GLN A 121 13.31 -0.10 7.26
C GLN A 121 12.93 1.39 7.33
N GLN A 122 13.94 2.23 7.55
CA GLN A 122 13.75 3.67 7.47
C GLN A 122 13.70 4.08 6.00
N TYR A 123 12.70 4.89 5.67
CA TYR A 123 12.59 5.57 4.39
C TYR A 123 13.12 6.98 4.62
N GLU A 124 14.21 7.35 3.94
CA GLU A 124 14.66 8.74 3.90
C GLU A 124 13.58 9.56 3.18
N THR A 125 13.01 10.53 3.88
CA THR A 125 12.03 11.45 3.28
C THR A 125 12.77 12.50 2.47
N GLU A 126 12.25 12.83 1.28
CA GLU A 126 12.78 13.89 0.39
C GLU A 126 12.82 15.29 1.05
N GLU A 127 12.22 15.45 2.24
CA GLU A 127 12.30 16.68 3.06
C GLU A 127 13.69 16.90 3.71
N GLU A 128 14.55 15.86 3.83
CA GLU A 128 15.88 16.00 4.47
C GLU A 128 16.98 16.53 3.53
N THR A 129 16.73 16.61 2.22
CA THR A 129 17.75 17.04 1.24
C THR A 129 17.81 18.55 0.99
N GLU A 130 16.88 19.34 1.53
CA GLU A 130 16.82 20.80 1.28
C GLU A 130 17.51 21.67 2.36
N GLU A 131 17.99 21.12 3.48
CA GLU A 131 18.56 21.92 4.58
C GLU A 131 20.10 22.13 4.56
N GLU A 132 20.87 21.50 3.66
CA GLU A 132 22.35 21.66 3.65
C GLU A 132 22.93 22.75 2.72
N ASP A 133 22.19 23.32 1.78
CA ASP A 133 22.71 24.34 0.84
C ASP A 133 22.57 25.81 1.34
N GLY A 134 22.71 26.00 2.66
CA GLY A 134 22.40 27.27 3.33
C GLY A 134 23.54 27.95 4.10
N LYS A 135 24.82 27.61 3.91
CA LYS A 135 25.94 28.32 4.59
C LYS A 135 27.18 28.56 3.73
N GLY A 136 27.05 29.39 2.70
CA GLY A 136 28.17 30.09 2.06
C GLY A 136 28.43 31.45 2.71
N GLY A 137 29.21 31.46 3.79
CA GLY A 137 29.55 32.65 4.56
C GLY A 137 30.31 33.72 3.76
N LYS A 138 29.80 34.95 3.90
CA LYS A 138 30.44 36.23 3.55
C LYS A 138 31.85 36.31 4.12
N LYS A 139 32.85 36.63 3.29
CA LYS A 139 34.13 37.20 3.73
C LYS A 139 34.57 38.29 2.77
N ASP A 140 34.23 39.51 3.18
CA ASP A 140 34.96 40.72 2.81
C ASP A 140 36.40 40.59 3.35
N ASN A 141 37.41 40.71 2.50
CA ASN A 141 38.65 41.49 2.72
C ASN A 141 39.54 41.46 1.47
#